data_AF-A0A3S3QGN1-F1
#
_entry.id   AF-A0A3S3QGN1-F1
#
_cell.length_a   1.000
_cell.length_b   1.000
_cell.length_c   1.000
_cell.angle_alpha   90.00
_cell.angle_beta   90.00
_cell.angle_gamma   90.00
#
_symmetry.space_group_name_H-M   'P 1'
#
loop_
_entity.id
_entity.type
_entity.pdbx_description
1 polymer ?
#
loop_
_entity_poly.entity_id
_entity_poly.type
_entity_poly.pdbx_seq_one_letter_code
_entity_poly.pdbx_strand_id
1 'polypeptide(L)'
;MEIIAILLSPLIAVIVSKYISYEIQKRNDKLDLFKTLMATRENPATMEYTNAVNSIDIIFYQNNDILTAWKNLYNEYSSKDPNYNLIIQYRTKLLEEMAKELGYKDKITWEHITTPYVPNWLVKTREEEAEYKHHQLILMRSAAKNITKDQEQKDNLENPPSN
;
A
#
# COMPACT_ATOMS: atom_id res chain seq x y z
N MET A 1 0.94 -46.11 -36.49
CA MET A 1 0.29 -45.61 -35.25
C MET A 1 1.34 -45.21 -34.21
N GLU A 2 2.32 -46.05 -33.88
CA GLU A 2 3.34 -45.73 -32.85
C GLU A 2 4.26 -44.54 -33.16
N ILE A 3 4.72 -44.39 -34.41
CA ILE A 3 5.60 -43.27 -34.82
C ILE A 3 4.93 -41.90 -34.63
N ILE A 4 3.61 -41.84 -34.86
CA ILE A 4 2.81 -40.62 -34.67
C ILE A 4 2.76 -40.23 -33.18
N ALA A 5 2.63 -41.21 -32.28
CA ALA A 5 2.66 -40.97 -30.84
C ALA A 5 4.02 -40.45 -30.37
N ILE A 6 5.12 -41.05 -30.84
CA ILE A 6 6.50 -40.63 -30.48
C ILE A 6 6.77 -39.17 -30.89
N LEU A 7 6.24 -38.73 -32.02
CA LEU A 7 6.39 -37.35 -32.48
C LEU A 7 5.41 -36.37 -31.82
N LEU A 8 4.20 -36.81 -31.46
CA LEU A 8 3.18 -35.98 -30.82
C LEU A 8 3.38 -35.82 -29.30
N SER A 9 3.97 -36.80 -28.63
CA SER A 9 4.17 -36.77 -27.17
C SER A 9 4.98 -35.54 -26.70
N PRO A 10 6.11 -35.15 -27.32
CA PRO A 10 6.83 -33.94 -26.94
C PRO A 10 6.00 -32.66 -27.14
N LEU A 11 5.21 -32.59 -28.22
CA LEU A 11 4.37 -31.43 -28.51
C LEU A 11 3.28 -31.25 -27.44
N ILE A 12 2.57 -32.33 -27.09
CA ILE A 12 1.54 -32.31 -26.05
C ILE A 12 2.16 -31.94 -24.70
N ALA A 13 3.33 -32.50 -24.35
CA ALA A 13 4.03 -32.17 -23.12
C ALA A 13 4.33 -30.66 -23.02
N VAL A 14 4.87 -30.06 -24.09
CA VAL A 14 5.16 -28.61 -24.11
C VAL A 14 3.89 -27.77 -23.94
N ILE A 15 2.78 -28.15 -24.57
CA ILE A 15 1.50 -27.43 -24.44
C ILE A 15 1.01 -27.47 -23.00
N VAL A 16 0.99 -28.65 -22.38
CA VAL A 16 0.59 -28.83 -20.98
C VAL A 16 1.52 -28.05 -20.05
N SER A 17 2.84 -28.12 -20.25
CA SER A 17 3.82 -27.38 -19.45
C SER A 17 3.60 -25.86 -19.55
N LYS A 18 3.34 -25.33 -20.74
CA LYS A 18 3.05 -23.90 -20.92
C LYS A 18 1.76 -23.49 -20.22
N TYR A 19 0.71 -24.29 -20.33
CA TYR A 19 -0.56 -24.02 -19.66
C TYR A 19 -0.39 -23.99 -18.13
N ILE A 20 0.27 -25.01 -17.55
CA ILE A 20 0.56 -25.05 -16.11
C ILE A 20 1.41 -23.84 -15.69
N SER A 21 2.43 -23.51 -16.46
CA SER A 21 3.32 -22.38 -16.16
C SER A 21 2.58 -21.03 -16.18
N TYR A 22 1.61 -20.88 -17.09
CA TYR A 22 0.79 -19.68 -17.17
C TYR A 22 -0.13 -19.53 -15.96
N GLU A 23 -0.78 -20.61 -15.52
CA GLU A 23 -1.62 -20.59 -14.32
C GLU A 23 -0.80 -20.37 -13.03
N ILE A 24 0.41 -20.94 -12.95
CA ILE A 24 1.35 -20.67 -11.85
C ILE A 24 1.74 -19.18 -11.82
N GLN A 25 2.05 -18.57 -12.97
CA GLN A 25 2.41 -17.15 -13.05
C GLN A 25 1.26 -16.26 -12.56
N LYS A 26 0.03 -16.48 -13.04
CA LYS A 26 -1.15 -15.74 -12.55
C LYS A 26 -1.30 -15.84 -11.03
N ARG A 27 -1.13 -17.04 -10.48
CA ARG A 27 -1.20 -17.26 -9.03
C ARG A 27 -0.07 -16.53 -8.30
N ASN A 28 1.13 -16.54 -8.85
CA ASN A 28 2.29 -15.85 -8.27
C ASN A 28 2.09 -14.34 -8.25
N ASP A 29 1.57 -13.73 -9.32
CA ASP A 29 1.27 -12.30 -9.37
C ASP A 29 0.27 -11.89 -8.28
N LYS A 30 -0.80 -12.69 -8.11
CA LYS A 30 -1.78 -12.51 -7.03
C LYS A 30 -1.14 -12.66 -5.65
N LEU A 31 -0.27 -13.66 -5.46
CA LEU A 31 0.44 -13.91 -4.20
C LEU A 31 1.40 -12.78 -3.85
N ASP A 32 2.14 -12.25 -4.82
CA ASP A 32 3.14 -11.23 -4.58
C ASP A 32 2.50 -9.88 -4.26
N LEU A 33 1.38 -9.54 -4.91
CA LEU A 33 0.54 -8.41 -4.49
C LEU A 33 0.03 -8.63 -3.07
N PHE A 34 -0.57 -9.79 -2.76
CA PHE A 34 -1.11 -10.09 -1.44
C PHE A 34 -0.04 -10.00 -0.33
N LYS A 35 1.15 -10.58 -0.55
CA LYS A 35 2.29 -10.48 0.37
C LYS A 35 2.72 -9.03 0.58
N THR A 36 2.77 -8.23 -0.49
CA THR A 36 3.16 -6.82 -0.42
C THR A 36 2.20 -6.03 0.45
N LEU A 37 0.89 -6.20 0.22
CA LEU A 37 -0.13 -5.54 1.04
C LEU A 37 -0.11 -6.04 2.49
N MET A 38 0.10 -7.33 2.72
CA MET A 38 0.25 -7.89 4.07
C MET A 38 1.49 -7.34 4.78
N ALA A 39 2.64 -7.24 4.11
CA ALA A 39 3.89 -6.76 4.70
C ALA A 39 3.83 -5.27 5.06
N THR A 40 3.14 -4.48 4.25
CA THR A 40 3.01 -3.02 4.45
C THR A 40 1.72 -2.63 5.19
N ARG A 41 0.95 -3.61 5.71
CA ARG A 41 -0.37 -3.32 6.32
C ARG A 41 -0.31 -2.42 7.55
N GLU A 42 0.76 -2.49 8.32
CA GLU A 42 0.98 -1.61 9.46
C GLU A 42 1.37 -0.19 9.03
N ASN A 43 2.17 -0.06 7.97
CA ASN A 43 2.63 1.22 7.47
C ASN A 43 2.38 1.34 5.95
N PRO A 44 1.16 1.73 5.55
CA PRO A 44 0.80 1.84 4.12
C PRO A 44 1.43 3.06 3.43
N ALA A 45 2.15 3.94 4.14
CA ALA A 45 2.81 5.10 3.56
C ALA A 45 4.14 4.73 2.86
N THR A 46 4.06 3.78 1.92
CA THR A 46 5.20 3.25 1.16
C THR A 46 4.84 3.14 -0.32
N MET A 47 5.85 3.26 -1.20
CA MET A 47 5.65 3.17 -2.64
C MET A 47 5.18 1.77 -3.06
N GLU A 48 5.67 0.74 -2.36
CA GLU A 48 5.31 -0.65 -2.55
C GLU A 48 3.81 -0.87 -2.29
N TYR A 49 3.26 -0.27 -1.23
CA TYR A 49 1.82 -0.32 -0.95
C TYR A 49 1.03 0.36 -2.07
N THR A 50 1.42 1.57 -2.47
CA THR A 50 0.75 2.32 -3.55
C THR A 50 0.77 1.56 -4.88
N ASN A 51 1.91 1.00 -5.26
CA ASN A 51 2.05 0.21 -6.49
C ASN A 51 1.19 -1.06 -6.45
N ALA A 52 1.14 -1.74 -5.29
CA ALA A 52 0.34 -2.94 -5.11
C ALA A 52 -1.16 -2.62 -5.23
N VAL A 53 -1.67 -1.57 -4.57
CA VAL A 53 -3.09 -1.22 -4.67
C VAL A 53 -3.49 -0.75 -6.08
N ASN A 54 -2.61 -0.02 -6.76
CA ASN A 54 -2.85 0.42 -8.15
C ASN A 54 -2.85 -0.73 -9.17
N SER A 55 -2.34 -1.89 -8.79
CA SER A 55 -2.29 -3.09 -9.66
C SER A 55 -3.47 -4.03 -9.45
N ILE A 56 -4.33 -3.78 -8.45
CA ILE A 56 -5.43 -4.68 -8.07
C ILE A 56 -6.39 -4.92 -9.24
N ASP A 57 -6.80 -3.86 -9.95
CA ASP A 57 -7.76 -3.96 -11.05
C ASP A 57 -7.25 -4.85 -12.20
N ILE A 58 -5.93 -4.90 -12.41
CA ILE A 58 -5.29 -5.72 -13.44
C ILE A 58 -5.12 -7.17 -12.96
N ILE A 59 -4.58 -7.36 -11.75
CA ILE A 59 -4.22 -8.69 -11.24
C ILE A 59 -5.47 -9.50 -10.84
N PHE A 60 -6.51 -8.83 -10.34
CA PHE A 60 -7.77 -9.44 -9.90
C PHE A 60 -8.94 -9.12 -10.82
N TYR A 61 -8.69 -8.83 -12.10
CA TYR A 61 -9.71 -8.42 -13.09
C TYR A 61 -10.93 -9.36 -13.22
N GLN A 62 -10.82 -10.63 -12.81
CA GLN A 62 -11.90 -11.63 -12.86
C GLN A 62 -12.63 -11.82 -11.53
N ASN A 63 -12.16 -11.24 -10.42
CA ASN A 63 -12.73 -11.46 -9.09
C ASN A 63 -13.49 -10.21 -8.61
N ASN A 64 -14.81 -10.22 -8.83
CA ASN A 64 -15.68 -9.10 -8.49
C ASN A 64 -15.76 -8.79 -6.99
N ASP A 65 -15.58 -9.78 -6.11
CA ASP A 65 -15.63 -9.58 -4.67
C ASP A 65 -14.42 -8.74 -4.20
N ILE A 66 -13.23 -9.05 -4.74
CA ILE A 66 -12.00 -8.29 -4.50
C ILE A 66 -12.11 -6.89 -5.11
N LEU A 67 -12.58 -6.77 -6.35
CA LEU A 67 -12.74 -5.46 -7.00
C LEU A 67 -13.74 -4.57 -6.26
N THR A 68 -14.80 -5.16 -5.69
CA THR A 68 -15.77 -4.44 -4.86
C THR A 68 -15.15 -3.98 -3.55
N ALA A 69 -14.40 -4.85 -2.86
CA ALA A 69 -13.68 -4.49 -1.65
C ALA A 69 -12.65 -3.38 -1.90
N TRP A 70 -11.93 -3.46 -3.03
CA TRP A 70 -11.00 -2.43 -3.47
C TRP A 70 -11.70 -1.10 -3.73
N LYS A 71 -12.82 -1.10 -4.46
CA LYS A 71 -13.59 0.10 -4.75
C LYS A 71 -14.05 0.80 -3.46
N ASN A 72 -14.49 0.06 -2.45
CA ASN A 72 -14.89 0.63 -1.15
C ASN A 72 -13.70 1.31 -0.47
N LEU A 73 -12.54 0.65 -0.45
CA LEU A 73 -11.31 1.22 0.10
C LEU A 73 -10.86 2.47 -0.68
N TYR A 74 -10.86 2.41 -2.01
CA TYR A 74 -10.47 3.50 -2.88
C TYR A 74 -11.33 4.75 -2.68
N ASN A 75 -12.65 4.56 -2.57
CA ASN A 75 -13.59 5.66 -2.31
C ASN A 75 -13.29 6.35 -0.99
N GLU A 76 -12.99 5.58 0.05
CA GLU A 76 -12.64 6.12 1.37
C GLU A 76 -11.29 6.86 1.33
N TYR A 77 -10.28 6.30 0.66
CA TYR A 77 -9.00 6.99 0.44
C TYR A 77 -9.14 8.29 -0.35
N SER A 78 -10.11 8.35 -1.26
CA SER A 78 -10.37 9.53 -2.10
C SER A 78 -11.34 10.53 -1.45
N SER A 79 -11.84 10.24 -0.24
CA SER A 79 -12.74 11.12 0.49
C SER A 79 -12.03 12.40 0.93
N LYS A 80 -12.78 13.51 0.99
CA LYS A 80 -12.29 14.76 1.57
C LYS A 80 -12.10 14.68 3.08
N ASP A 81 -12.88 13.82 3.74
CA ASP A 81 -12.82 13.56 5.18
C ASP A 81 -12.78 12.03 5.37
N PRO A 82 -11.60 11.41 5.24
CA PRO A 82 -11.45 9.96 5.32
C PRO A 82 -11.64 9.46 6.76
N ASN A 83 -12.55 8.50 6.93
CA ASN A 83 -12.76 7.82 8.20
C ASN A 83 -11.74 6.69 8.37
N TYR A 84 -10.80 6.91 9.29
CA TYR A 84 -9.70 5.96 9.55
C TYR A 84 -10.17 4.56 9.97
N ASN A 85 -11.27 4.44 10.72
CA ASN A 85 -11.81 3.14 11.13
C ASN A 85 -12.40 2.37 9.94
N LEU A 86 -13.10 3.09 9.03
CA LEU A 86 -13.60 2.49 7.79
C LEU A 86 -12.45 2.07 6.88
N ILE A 87 -11.38 2.86 6.79
CA ILE A 87 -10.17 2.48 6.05
C ILE A 87 -9.63 1.15 6.57
N ILE A 88 -9.43 1.00 7.88
CA ILE A 88 -8.94 -0.27 8.47
C ILE A 88 -9.90 -1.42 8.14
N GLN A 89 -11.21 -1.20 8.27
CA GLN A 89 -12.22 -2.20 7.95
C GLN A 89 -12.16 -2.63 6.48
N TYR A 90 -12.13 -1.69 5.54
CA TYR A 90 -12.06 -1.99 4.10
C TYR A 90 -10.74 -2.62 3.68
N ARG A 91 -9.61 -2.20 4.26
CA ARG A 91 -8.31 -2.87 4.07
C ARG A 91 -8.35 -4.32 4.54
N THR A 92 -8.90 -4.55 5.73
CA THR A 92 -9.03 -5.91 6.30
C THR A 92 -9.93 -6.77 5.42
N LYS A 93 -11.07 -6.24 4.98
CA LYS A 93 -11.99 -6.94 4.08
C LYS A 93 -11.36 -7.28 2.74
N LEU A 94 -10.60 -6.35 2.16
CA LEU A 94 -9.86 -6.58 0.91
C LEU A 94 -8.85 -7.73 1.06
N LEU A 95 -8.08 -7.73 2.14
CA LEU A 95 -7.11 -8.79 2.45
C LEU A 95 -7.79 -10.14 2.70
N GLU A 96 -8.96 -10.17 3.35
CA GLU A 96 -9.74 -11.39 3.53
C GLU A 96 -10.22 -11.98 2.18
N GLU A 97 -10.76 -11.15 1.28
CA GLU A 97 -11.21 -11.64 -0.03
C GLU A 97 -10.04 -12.15 -0.88
N MET A 98 -8.88 -11.49 -0.82
CA MET A 98 -7.64 -11.99 -1.46
C MET A 98 -7.18 -13.32 -0.86
N ALA A 99 -7.22 -13.46 0.47
CA ALA A 99 -6.87 -14.70 1.14
C ALA A 99 -7.77 -15.86 0.70
N LYS A 100 -9.09 -15.62 0.55
CA LYS A 100 -10.04 -16.62 0.04
C LYS A 100 -9.72 -17.04 -1.39
N GLU A 101 -9.55 -16.08 -2.30
CA GLU A 101 -9.18 -16.33 -3.71
C GLU A 101 -7.88 -17.15 -3.83
N LEU A 102 -6.92 -16.91 -2.93
CA LEU A 102 -5.63 -17.61 -2.92
C LEU A 102 -5.68 -19.01 -2.26
N GLY A 103 -6.83 -19.44 -1.75
CA GLY A 103 -7.01 -20.74 -1.08
C GLY A 103 -6.53 -20.77 0.37
N TYR A 104 -6.42 -19.60 1.00
CA TYR A 104 -6.09 -19.43 2.42
C TYR A 104 -7.31 -19.19 3.31
N LYS A 105 -8.51 -19.42 2.79
CA LYS A 105 -9.75 -19.41 3.57
C LYS A 105 -9.54 -20.25 4.84
N ASP A 106 -9.93 -19.69 5.98
CA ASP A 106 -9.82 -20.27 7.34
C ASP A 106 -8.37 -20.53 7.84
N LYS A 107 -7.35 -20.30 7.01
CA LYS A 107 -5.92 -20.40 7.39
C LYS A 107 -5.31 -19.05 7.75
N ILE A 108 -5.65 -18.03 6.97
CA ILE A 108 -5.33 -16.63 7.27
C ILE A 108 -6.62 -16.00 7.76
N THR A 109 -6.78 -15.98 9.09
CA THR A 109 -7.99 -15.45 9.75
C THR A 109 -7.92 -13.93 9.88
N TRP A 110 -9.05 -13.32 10.23
CA TRP A 110 -9.14 -11.90 10.58
C TRP A 110 -8.05 -11.48 11.59
N GLU A 111 -7.81 -12.29 12.63
CA GLU A 111 -6.80 -12.04 13.66
C GLU A 111 -5.38 -11.94 13.08
N HIS A 112 -5.02 -12.80 12.11
CA HIS A 112 -3.72 -12.72 11.44
C HIS A 112 -3.56 -11.43 10.62
N ILE A 113 -4.66 -10.98 10.00
CA ILE A 113 -4.67 -9.76 9.19
C ILE A 113 -4.57 -8.53 10.10
N THR A 114 -5.31 -8.50 11.20
CA THR A 114 -5.38 -7.33 12.09
C THR A 114 -4.26 -7.24 13.11
N THR A 115 -3.48 -8.30 13.31
CA THR A 115 -2.36 -8.34 14.26
C THR A 115 -1.01 -8.44 13.53
N PRO A 116 -0.50 -7.35 12.92
CA PRO A 116 0.85 -7.33 12.36
C PRO A 116 1.93 -7.40 13.44
N TYR A 117 3.05 -8.03 13.10
CA TYR A 117 4.27 -7.92 13.90
C TYR A 117 4.86 -6.53 13.73
N VAL A 118 5.04 -5.83 14.85
CA VAL A 118 5.69 -4.51 14.90
C VAL A 118 6.71 -4.53 16.04
N PRO A 119 8.01 -4.47 15.75
CA PRO A 119 9.01 -4.49 16.80
C PRO A 119 9.06 -3.15 17.55
N ASN A 120 9.21 -3.23 18.89
CA ASN A 120 9.28 -2.05 19.76
C ASN A 120 10.38 -1.04 19.36
N TRP A 121 11.54 -1.53 18.89
CA TRP A 121 12.62 -0.64 18.44
C TRP A 121 12.21 0.22 17.24
N LEU A 122 11.37 -0.32 16.35
CA LEU A 122 10.89 0.41 15.17
C LEU A 122 9.85 1.46 15.56
N VAL A 123 8.97 1.15 16.50
CA VAL A 123 8.03 2.12 17.08
C VAL A 123 8.80 3.29 17.69
N LYS A 124 9.77 2.98 18.57
CA LYS A 124 10.63 3.98 19.21
C LYS A 124 11.39 4.86 18.20
N THR A 125 11.96 4.23 17.16
CA THR A 125 12.66 4.97 16.09
C THR A 125 11.72 5.93 15.36
N ARG A 126 10.50 5.51 15.05
CA ARG A 126 9.51 6.37 14.37
C ARG A 126 9.06 7.54 15.25
N GLU A 127 8.87 7.31 16.55
CA GLU A 127 8.53 8.35 17.52
C GLU A 127 9.65 9.40 17.58
N GLU A 128 10.90 8.96 17.74
CA GLU A 128 12.08 9.84 17.77
C GLU A 128 12.23 10.65 16.47
N GLU A 129 12.02 10.01 15.31
CA GLU A 129 12.04 10.70 14.02
C GLU A 129 10.90 11.73 13.86
N ALA A 130 9.70 11.40 14.34
CA ALA A 130 8.55 12.30 14.29
C ALA A 130 8.77 13.54 15.16
N GLU A 131 9.28 13.35 16.38
CA GLU A 131 9.66 14.44 17.29
C GLU A 131 10.76 15.31 16.70
N TYR A 132 11.79 14.70 16.12
CA TYR A 132 12.88 15.42 15.48
C TYR A 132 12.38 16.32 14.33
N LYS A 133 11.57 15.76 13.42
CA LYS A 133 10.97 16.51 12.30
C LYS A 133 10.06 17.64 12.80
N HIS A 134 9.29 17.38 13.86
CA HIS A 134 8.42 18.38 14.47
C HIS A 134 9.21 19.55 15.06
N HIS A 135 10.25 19.28 15.85
CA HIS A 135 11.11 20.33 16.42
C HIS A 135 11.85 21.13 15.34
N GLN A 136 12.38 20.47 14.31
CA GLN A 136 13.01 21.15 13.17
C GLN A 136 12.04 22.13 12.49
N LEU A 137 10.79 21.71 12.27
CA LEU A 137 9.77 22.57 11.68
C LEU A 137 9.44 23.79 12.57
N ILE A 138 9.36 23.61 13.89
CA ILE A 138 9.15 24.72 14.84
C ILE A 138 10.31 25.71 14.77
N LEU A 139 11.55 25.23 14.80
CA LEU A 139 12.73 26.09 14.71
C LEU A 139 12.79 26.87 13.39
N MET A 140 12.48 26.22 12.27
CA MET A 140 12.42 26.90 10.97
C MET A 140 11.33 27.97 10.94
N ARG A 141 10.14 27.68 11.50
CA ARG A 141 9.04 28.65 11.57
C ARG A 141 9.37 29.82 12.49
N SER A 142 10.02 29.59 13.62
CA SER A 142 10.41 30.66 14.54
C SER A 142 11.51 31.54 13.95
N ALA A 143 12.52 30.93 13.31
CA ALA A 143 13.56 31.66 12.58
C ALA A 143 12.97 32.50 11.44
N ALA A 144 12.09 31.93 10.62
CA ALA A 144 11.41 32.66 9.55
C ALA A 144 10.61 33.86 10.10
N LYS A 145 9.85 33.66 11.18
CA LYS A 145 9.08 34.73 11.83
C LYS A 145 9.97 35.85 12.37
N ASN A 146 11.14 35.51 12.92
CA ASN A 146 12.09 36.50 13.41
C ASN A 146 12.72 37.29 12.25
N ILE A 147 13.10 36.62 11.16
CA ILE A 147 13.60 37.27 9.94
C ILE A 147 12.56 38.25 9.37
N THR A 148 11.29 37.86 9.28
CA THR A 148 10.21 38.75 8.80
C THR A 148 10.04 39.97 9.70
N LYS A 149 10.10 39.80 11.03
CA LYS A 149 10.05 40.92 11.97
C LYS A 149 11.25 41.86 11.85
N ASP A 150 12.44 41.32 11.67
CA ASP A 150 13.66 42.13 11.50
C ASP A 150 13.60 42.93 10.18
N GLN A 151 12.98 42.39 9.13
CA GLN A 151 12.72 43.09 7.88
C GLN A 151 11.65 44.19 8.03
N GLU A 152 10.51 43.88 8.66
CA GLU A 152 9.46 44.88 8.93
C GLU A 152 9.98 46.03 9.81
N GLN A 153 10.86 45.77 10.77
CA GLN A 153 11.48 46.82 11.58
C GLN A 153 12.45 47.68 10.77
N LYS A 154 13.23 47.09 9.87
CA LYS A 154 14.13 47.84 8.98
C LYS A 154 13.35 48.70 7.97
N ASP A 155 12.28 48.17 7.38
CA ASP A 155 11.45 48.91 6.43
C ASP A 155 10.72 50.09 7.11
N ASN A 156 10.24 49.91 8.35
CA ASN A 156 9.63 50.99 9.13
C ASN A 156 10.65 52.06 9.58
N LEU A 157 11.93 51.71 9.70
CA LEU A 157 13.02 52.66 9.99
C LEU A 157 13.45 53.44 8.74
N GLU A 158 13.42 52.81 7.55
CA GLU A 158 13.77 53.45 6.28
C GLU A 158 12.61 54.26 5.66
N ASN A 159 11.36 53.87 5.92
CA ASN A 159 10.15 54.56 5.45
C ASN A 159 9.12 54.70 6.59
N PRO A 160 9.31 55.64 7.53
CA PRO A 160 8.38 55.84 8.62
C PRO A 160 7.00 56.28 8.09
N PRO A 161 5.88 55.81 8.71
CA PRO A 161 4.54 56.17 8.27
C PRO A 161 4.35 57.68 8.29
N SER A 162 3.86 58.25 7.19
CA SER A 162 3.54 59.68 7.10
C SER A 162 2.34 60.00 8.01
N ASN A 163 2.55 60.89 8.98
CA ASN A 163 1.50 61.42 9.87
C ASN A 163 0.46 62.26 9.11
#